data_AF-A0A4Y2EHK7-F1
#
_entry.id   AF-A0A4Y2EHK7-F1
#
_cell.length_a   1.000
_cell.length_b   1.000
_cell.length_c   1.000
_cell.angle_alpha   90.00
_cell.angle_beta   90.00
_cell.angle_gamma   90.00
#
_symmetry.space_group_name_H-M   'P 1'
#
loop_
_entity.id
_entity.type
_entity.pdbx_description
1 polymer ?
#
loop_
_entity_poly.entity_id
_entity_poly.type
_entity_poly.pdbx_seq_one_letter_code
_entity_poly.pdbx_strand_id
1 'polypeptide(L)'
;MIRKYNESRSSYIIVNDTKDVVKYSFVLHKSVDHLDLNLCEYSSFKRKTLMTKRVWDNQVFVENNFVCTEESCRKNLSRNRRLLYKLHLDVSEELESSLRNGSRSKYDRYHSCGILLNEVSLSEGYHERLLNQIITDLLRKTRQRVKLIRNILKIMKFIALPVMHVSEINRCFKILRSNFADTKTVQEFSANVCLNDWKVYHLTAENVDFLLHHADRTIYNKEIYHLCRDWVNNDVPLYDFEYAAPLLKYYDSPKFCETAYNFAKRLARSKSNVSYAALETPVRKGWITKERNLLMLQIFQVFFCDEPFRTSGSEALRLVWRSIPDAFITFDELNLTYGRIYGESNIEDIHEFYEDIIEEKVRCNQPRKLKDYCRTTIRKTLCDNAKLPEGINQLGLAPLVQSFLKLECSSIF
;
A
#
# COMPACT_ATOMS: atom_id res chain seq x y z
N MET A 1 -8.25 -4.13 25.77
CA MET A 1 -7.03 -4.72 26.37
C MET A 1 -5.93 -3.66 26.31
N ILE A 2 -5.54 -3.08 27.44
CA ILE A 2 -4.61 -1.92 27.50
C ILE A 2 -3.18 -2.47 27.60
N ARG A 3 -2.35 -2.24 26.58
CA ARG A 3 -0.89 -2.47 26.66
C ARG A 3 -0.21 -1.22 27.23
N LYS A 4 0.63 -1.40 28.25
CA LYS A 4 1.39 -0.35 28.95
C LYS A 4 2.84 -0.37 28.47
N TYR A 5 3.30 0.65 27.74
CA TYR A 5 4.73 0.98 27.60
C TYR A 5 5.09 2.14 28.54
N ASN A 6 6.07 1.90 29.40
CA ASN A 6 6.51 2.80 30.48
C ASN A 6 7.52 3.81 29.95
N GLU A 7 7.10 5.06 29.73
CA GLU A 7 7.99 6.23 29.80
C GLU A 7 7.22 7.38 30.46
N SER A 8 7.82 7.97 31.51
CA SER A 8 7.50 9.29 32.09
C SER A 8 6.00 9.66 32.16
N ARG A 9 5.23 8.97 33.02
CA ARG A 9 3.76 9.01 32.96
C ARG A 9 3.11 10.09 33.83
N SER A 10 2.99 11.30 33.29
CA SER A 10 1.78 12.11 33.54
C SER A 10 0.55 11.28 33.15
N SER A 11 -0.56 11.34 33.89
CA SER A 11 -1.75 10.58 33.48
C SER A 11 -2.45 11.33 32.33
N TYR A 12 -2.42 10.70 31.15
CA TYR A 12 -3.09 11.17 29.94
C TYR A 12 -4.17 10.15 29.56
N ILE A 13 -5.29 10.65 29.05
CA ILE A 13 -6.39 9.81 28.58
C ILE A 13 -6.61 10.07 27.10
N ILE A 14 -6.56 9.00 26.32
CA ILE A 14 -6.87 9.03 24.89
C ILE A 14 -8.33 8.69 24.70
N VAL A 15 -9.08 9.61 24.09
CA VAL A 15 -10.50 9.44 23.74
C VAL A 15 -10.61 8.92 22.31
N ASN A 16 -11.33 7.80 22.14
CA ASN A 16 -11.45 7.09 20.86
C ASN A 16 -12.91 6.89 20.40
N ASP A 17 -13.88 7.10 21.29
CA ASP A 17 -15.30 6.90 20.98
C ASP A 17 -15.99 8.22 20.65
N THR A 18 -16.83 8.22 19.62
CA THR A 18 -17.53 9.42 19.15
C THR A 18 -18.39 10.08 20.22
N LYS A 19 -18.99 9.30 21.13
CA LYS A 19 -19.75 9.85 22.25
C LYS A 19 -18.87 10.67 23.17
N ASP A 20 -17.72 10.13 23.53
CA ASP A 20 -16.78 10.78 24.42
C ASP A 20 -16.12 11.98 23.74
N VAL A 21 -15.80 11.89 22.44
CA VAL A 21 -15.29 13.04 21.67
C VAL A 21 -16.27 14.21 21.68
N VAL A 22 -17.56 13.95 21.44
CA VAL A 22 -18.60 14.97 21.50
C VAL A 22 -18.75 15.52 22.92
N LYS A 23 -18.78 14.64 23.91
CA LYS A 23 -18.96 14.97 25.33
C LYS A 23 -17.82 15.83 25.89
N TYR A 24 -16.58 15.58 25.46
CA TYR A 24 -15.39 16.29 25.91
C TYR A 24 -14.87 17.27 24.84
N SER A 25 -15.69 17.63 23.86
CA SER A 25 -15.32 18.47 22.71
C SER A 25 -14.73 19.83 23.13
N PHE A 26 -15.24 20.43 24.21
CA PHE A 26 -14.71 21.68 24.74
C PHE A 26 -13.27 21.56 25.24
N VAL A 27 -12.82 20.37 25.66
CA VAL A 27 -11.42 20.14 26.03
C VAL A 27 -10.60 19.78 24.79
N LEU A 28 -11.15 18.93 23.92
CA LEU A 28 -10.45 18.34 22.77
C LEU A 28 -10.29 19.30 21.57
N HIS A 29 -11.20 20.25 21.38
CA HIS A 29 -11.22 21.17 20.24
C HIS A 29 -11.11 22.62 20.71
N LYS A 30 -9.96 23.25 20.40
CA LYS A 30 -9.68 24.66 20.79
C LYS A 30 -10.65 25.68 20.18
N SER A 31 -11.31 25.33 19.08
CA SER A 31 -12.28 26.17 18.37
C SER A 31 -13.73 25.99 18.85
N VAL A 32 -13.96 25.12 19.84
CA VAL A 32 -15.29 24.83 20.38
C VAL A 32 -15.30 25.25 21.85
N ASP A 33 -16.01 26.34 22.16
CA ASP A 33 -16.29 26.69 23.55
C ASP A 33 -17.17 25.63 24.21
N HIS A 34 -17.21 25.62 25.54
CA HIS A 34 -18.09 24.74 26.28
C HIS A 34 -19.50 24.88 25.72
N LEU A 35 -19.99 23.81 25.07
CA LEU A 35 -21.29 23.84 24.44
C LEU A 35 -22.31 23.77 25.57
N ASP A 36 -22.77 24.93 26.06
CA ASP A 36 -23.76 24.98 27.12
C ASP A 36 -25.13 24.57 26.57
N LEU A 37 -25.37 23.26 26.55
CA LEU A 37 -26.64 22.67 26.12
C LEU A 37 -27.83 23.10 26.99
N ASN A 38 -27.62 23.76 28.14
CA ASN A 38 -28.69 24.36 28.93
C ASN A 38 -29.21 25.69 28.34
N LEU A 39 -28.38 26.41 27.58
CA LEU A 39 -28.76 27.68 26.93
C LEU A 39 -29.56 27.49 25.63
N CYS A 40 -29.51 26.30 25.02
CA CYS A 40 -30.38 25.99 23.88
C CYS A 40 -31.83 25.80 24.37
N GLU A 41 -32.70 26.79 24.10
CA GLU A 41 -34.14 26.76 24.41
C GLU A 41 -34.87 25.54 23.82
N TYR A 42 -34.32 24.96 22.73
CA TYR A 42 -34.87 23.78 22.05
C TYR A 42 -34.09 22.48 22.32
N SER A 43 -33.21 22.44 23.33
CA SER A 43 -32.45 21.21 23.59
C SER A 43 -33.40 20.14 24.18
N SER A 44 -33.62 19.09 23.39
CA SER A 44 -34.16 17.81 23.86
C SER A 44 -33.37 17.18 25.01
N PHE A 45 -32.26 17.81 25.42
CA PHE A 45 -31.37 17.46 26.50
C PHE A 45 -31.79 18.04 27.87
N LYS A 46 -32.80 18.92 27.95
CA LYS A 46 -33.30 19.47 29.24
C LYS A 46 -34.10 18.47 30.09
N ARG A 47 -34.56 17.36 29.53
CA ARG A 47 -35.22 16.29 30.31
C ARG A 47 -34.36 15.04 30.32
N LYS A 48 -34.34 14.34 31.47
CA LYS A 48 -33.86 12.96 31.64
C LYS A 48 -34.73 11.99 30.81
N THR A 49 -34.77 12.18 29.50
CA THR A 49 -35.49 11.31 28.58
C THR A 49 -34.44 10.68 27.69
N LEU A 50 -34.45 9.36 27.62
CA LEU A 50 -33.66 8.59 26.66
C LEU A 50 -34.04 9.09 25.25
N MET A 51 -33.26 9.98 24.68
CA MET A 51 -33.42 10.41 23.30
C MET A 51 -32.68 9.40 22.42
N THR A 52 -33.41 8.40 21.93
CA THR A 52 -32.98 7.52 20.84
C THR A 52 -33.05 8.27 19.51
N LYS A 53 -32.07 9.14 19.23
CA LYS A 53 -31.88 9.62 17.86
C LYS A 53 -30.95 8.67 17.12
N ARG A 54 -31.51 7.97 16.12
CA ARG A 54 -30.73 7.20 15.13
C ARG A 54 -29.96 8.18 14.26
N VAL A 55 -28.71 8.44 14.62
CA VAL A 55 -27.71 8.94 13.66
C VAL A 55 -26.77 7.77 13.39
N TRP A 56 -26.98 7.15 12.23
CA TRP A 56 -26.12 6.14 11.59
C TRP A 56 -25.75 4.92 12.44
N ASP A 57 -26.57 3.86 12.38
CA ASP A 57 -26.35 2.42 12.75
C ASP A 57 -25.54 2.02 14.00
N ASN A 58 -24.99 2.95 14.75
CA ASN A 58 -24.47 2.78 16.09
C ASN A 58 -25.44 3.49 17.03
N GLN A 59 -26.14 2.73 17.87
CA GLN A 59 -26.94 3.33 18.94
C GLN A 59 -25.99 4.01 19.93
N VAL A 60 -25.73 5.31 19.72
CA VAL A 60 -24.98 6.12 20.66
C VAL A 60 -25.91 6.46 21.83
N PHE A 61 -25.86 5.65 22.88
CA PHE A 61 -26.51 5.97 24.14
C PHE A 61 -25.69 7.05 24.85
N VAL A 62 -26.00 8.34 24.64
CA VAL A 62 -25.45 9.39 25.49
C VAL A 62 -26.18 9.33 26.83
N GLU A 63 -25.61 8.65 27.82
CA GLU A 63 -26.07 8.79 29.21
C GLU A 63 -25.91 10.26 29.61
N ASN A 64 -27.02 10.85 30.09
CA ASN A 64 -27.24 12.27 30.40
C ASN A 64 -26.38 12.85 31.53
N ASN A 65 -25.11 12.47 31.64
CA ASN A 65 -24.17 13.14 32.53
C ASN A 65 -23.53 14.28 31.75
N PHE A 66 -24.18 15.45 31.76
CA PHE A 66 -23.67 16.70 31.24
C PHE A 66 -22.30 16.99 31.87
N VAL A 67 -21.27 17.15 31.03
CA VAL A 67 -19.91 17.49 31.45
C VAL A 67 -19.54 18.80 30.79
N CYS A 68 -19.50 19.87 31.57
CA CYS A 68 -19.18 21.21 31.10
C CYS A 68 -17.95 21.83 31.77
N THR A 69 -17.39 21.19 32.79
CA THR A 69 -16.21 21.66 33.52
C THR A 69 -15.06 20.67 33.41
N GLU A 70 -13.82 21.15 33.44
CA GLU A 70 -12.63 20.29 33.47
C GLU A 70 -12.69 19.34 34.68
N GLU A 71 -13.19 19.78 35.83
CA GLU A 71 -13.35 18.91 37.00
C GLU A 71 -14.36 17.78 36.77
N SER A 72 -15.46 18.08 36.08
CA SER A 72 -16.42 17.05 35.66
C SER A 72 -15.79 16.06 34.68
N CYS A 73 -14.83 16.49 33.84
CA CYS A 73 -14.02 15.59 33.01
C CYS A 73 -13.13 14.69 33.88
N ARG A 74 -12.36 15.27 34.82
CA ARG A 74 -11.46 14.52 35.72
C ARG A 74 -12.21 13.46 36.52
N LYS A 75 -13.37 13.81 37.07
CA LYS A 75 -14.26 12.89 37.83
C LYS A 75 -14.80 11.72 37.00
N ASN A 76 -15.13 11.96 35.74
CA ASN A 76 -15.70 10.93 34.86
C ASN A 76 -14.64 10.04 34.20
N LEU A 77 -13.48 10.60 33.85
CA LEU A 77 -12.44 9.90 33.10
C LEU A 77 -11.43 9.17 34.00
N SER A 78 -11.17 9.64 35.23
CA SER A 78 -10.27 8.96 36.18
C SER A 78 -11.04 8.17 37.25
N ARG A 79 -10.86 6.85 37.26
CA ARG A 79 -11.46 5.94 38.26
C ARG A 79 -11.01 6.25 39.69
N ASN A 80 -9.75 6.65 39.86
CA ASN A 80 -9.19 6.99 41.17
C ASN A 80 -9.71 8.36 41.64
N ARG A 81 -9.93 9.30 40.72
CA ARG A 81 -10.59 10.58 41.04
C ARG A 81 -12.02 10.38 41.54
N ARG A 82 -12.76 9.46 40.92
CA ARG A 82 -14.10 9.07 41.38
C ARG A 82 -14.08 8.47 42.80
N LEU A 83 -13.01 7.79 43.19
CA LEU A 83 -12.84 7.25 44.54
C LEU A 83 -12.55 8.37 45.55
N LEU A 84 -11.68 9.34 45.21
CA LEU A 84 -11.40 10.50 46.06
C LEU A 84 -12.68 11.30 46.36
N TYR A 85 -13.48 11.59 45.34
CA TYR A 85 -14.77 12.26 45.52
C TYR A 85 -15.77 11.47 46.38
N LYS A 86 -15.78 10.14 46.27
CA LYS A 86 -16.62 9.29 47.13
C LYS A 86 -16.17 9.29 48.58
N LEU A 87 -14.90 9.59 48.83
CA LEU A 87 -14.29 9.69 50.15
C LEU A 87 -14.24 11.14 50.66
N HIS A 88 -14.85 12.10 49.95
CA HIS A 88 -14.79 13.54 50.25
C HIS A 88 -13.35 14.09 50.35
N LEU A 89 -12.45 13.54 49.54
CA LEU A 89 -11.08 14.02 49.42
C LEU A 89 -10.95 14.88 48.16
N ASP A 90 -10.54 16.13 48.34
CA ASP A 90 -10.23 17.04 47.25
C ASP A 90 -8.72 17.12 46.98
N VAL A 91 -8.35 17.40 45.73
CA VAL A 91 -6.97 17.63 45.34
C VAL A 91 -6.74 19.13 45.23
N SER A 92 -5.59 19.61 45.70
CA SER A 92 -5.24 21.03 45.64
C SER A 92 -5.24 21.54 44.20
N GLU A 93 -5.87 22.70 43.98
CA GLU A 93 -5.95 23.36 42.67
C GLU A 93 -4.56 23.67 42.08
N GLU A 94 -3.56 23.91 42.93
CA GLU A 94 -2.18 24.20 42.52
C GLU A 94 -1.48 23.00 41.85
N LEU A 95 -2.01 21.79 42.01
CA LEU A 95 -1.45 20.56 41.45
C LEU A 95 -2.06 20.20 40.09
N GLU A 96 -3.14 20.84 39.67
CA GLU A 96 -3.86 20.50 38.44
C GLU A 96 -3.59 21.50 37.32
N SER A 97 -3.17 20.99 36.16
CA SER A 97 -3.05 21.79 34.94
C SER A 97 -4.37 21.85 34.18
N SER A 98 -4.60 22.94 33.45
CA SER A 98 -5.72 23.02 32.50
C SER A 98 -5.63 21.89 31.48
N LEU A 99 -6.74 21.19 31.27
CA LEU A 99 -6.84 20.11 30.29
C LEU A 99 -6.73 20.61 28.84
N ARG A 100 -7.00 21.90 28.57
CA ARG A 100 -6.90 22.53 27.23
C ARG A 100 -5.47 22.89 26.83
N ASN A 101 -4.62 23.25 27.79
CA ASN A 101 -3.34 23.93 27.55
C ASN A 101 -2.16 23.27 28.28
N GLY A 102 -2.25 21.98 28.61
CA GLY A 102 -1.32 21.27 29.49
C GLY A 102 0.16 21.53 29.21
N SER A 103 0.74 22.51 29.90
CA SER A 103 2.18 22.59 30.11
C SER A 103 2.51 21.65 31.25
N ARG A 104 3.44 20.70 31.05
CA ARG A 104 3.91 19.79 32.10
C ARG A 104 4.30 20.60 33.34
N SER A 105 3.60 20.37 34.44
CA SER A 105 3.93 20.96 35.72
C SER A 105 5.27 20.39 36.20
N LYS A 106 6.16 21.23 36.76
CA LYS A 106 7.43 20.75 37.35
C LYS A 106 7.21 19.73 38.48
N TYR A 107 6.00 19.66 39.04
CA TYR A 107 5.59 18.78 40.13
C TYR A 107 5.10 17.39 39.67
N ASP A 108 5.00 17.13 38.36
CA ASP A 108 4.55 15.84 37.80
C ASP A 108 5.44 14.63 38.17
N ARG A 109 6.63 14.88 38.72
CA ARG A 109 7.58 13.83 39.12
C ARG A 109 7.27 13.15 40.46
N TYR A 110 6.40 13.72 41.30
CA TYR A 110 6.24 13.28 42.70
C TYR A 110 4.88 12.69 43.05
N HIS A 111 3.93 12.64 42.11
CA HIS A 111 2.57 12.16 42.38
C HIS A 111 2.22 10.88 41.62
N SER A 112 1.40 10.01 42.23
CA SER A 112 1.02 8.71 41.65
C SER A 112 0.18 8.90 40.38
N CYS A 113 0.52 8.14 39.32
CA CYS A 113 0.00 8.21 37.94
C CYS A 113 -1.51 7.89 37.78
N GLY A 114 -2.35 8.13 38.77
CA GLY A 114 -3.79 7.89 38.68
C GLY A 114 -4.67 8.99 39.29
N ILE A 115 -4.11 9.92 40.05
CA ILE A 115 -4.89 10.95 40.75
C ILE A 115 -5.01 12.24 39.94
N LEU A 116 -3.91 12.66 39.29
CA LEU A 116 -3.83 13.90 38.51
C LEU A 116 -4.01 13.59 37.02
N LEU A 117 -5.16 13.99 36.45
CA LEU A 117 -5.41 13.95 35.01
C LEU A 117 -4.99 15.28 34.40
N ASN A 118 -3.90 15.25 33.64
CA ASN A 118 -3.25 16.46 33.13
C ASN A 118 -3.55 16.72 31.65
N GLU A 119 -3.87 15.67 30.90
CA GLU A 119 -4.09 15.76 29.46
C GLU A 119 -5.20 14.81 28.99
N VAL A 120 -6.09 15.32 28.15
CA VAL A 120 -7.06 14.53 27.40
C VAL A 120 -6.81 14.81 25.93
N SER A 121 -6.48 13.76 25.18
CA SER A 121 -6.17 13.88 23.75
C SER A 121 -7.08 12.96 22.92
N LEU A 122 -7.26 13.33 21.66
CA LEU A 122 -7.87 12.44 20.68
C LEU A 122 -6.87 11.36 20.29
N SER A 123 -7.37 10.17 19.96
CA SER A 123 -6.50 9.22 19.25
C SER A 123 -5.99 9.83 17.96
N GLU A 124 -4.71 9.60 17.72
CA GLU A 124 -4.11 9.81 16.41
C GLU A 124 -4.96 9.13 15.32
N GLY A 125 -5.21 9.85 14.22
CA GLY A 125 -6.06 9.38 13.12
C GLY A 125 -7.55 9.22 13.46
N TYR A 126 -8.08 9.75 14.57
CA TYR A 126 -9.52 9.69 14.88
C TYR A 126 -10.38 10.32 13.76
N HIS A 127 -10.06 11.55 13.35
CA HIS A 127 -10.79 12.26 12.30
C HIS A 127 -10.69 11.56 10.95
N GLU A 128 -9.52 11.01 10.63
CA GLU A 128 -9.31 10.23 9.41
C GLU A 128 -10.19 8.97 9.40
N ARG A 129 -10.24 8.22 10.51
CA ARG A 129 -11.10 7.04 10.63
C ARG A 129 -12.59 7.40 10.50
N LEU A 130 -13.03 8.48 11.14
CA LEU A 130 -14.41 8.94 11.04
C LEU A 130 -14.77 9.37 9.61
N LEU A 131 -13.89 10.12 8.95
CA LEU A 131 -14.10 10.56 7.58
C LEU A 131 -14.10 9.39 6.60
N ASN A 132 -13.22 8.40 6.79
CA ASN A 132 -13.25 7.17 6.01
C ASN A 132 -14.57 6.41 6.21
N GLN A 133 -15.06 6.26 7.44
CA GLN A 133 -16.37 5.63 7.69
C GLN A 133 -17.51 6.34 6.97
N ILE A 134 -17.54 7.69 7.01
CA ILE A 134 -18.52 8.50 6.29
C ILE A 134 -18.42 8.24 4.78
N ILE A 135 -17.22 8.23 4.22
CA ILE A 135 -16.98 7.95 2.80
C ILE A 135 -17.48 6.55 2.44
N THR A 136 -17.13 5.52 3.22
CA THR A 136 -17.56 4.13 2.99
C THR A 136 -19.08 4.02 2.96
N ASP A 137 -19.77 4.64 3.92
CA ASP A 137 -21.22 4.60 4.02
C ASP A 137 -21.92 5.35 2.89
N LEU A 138 -21.41 6.53 2.53
CA LEU A 138 -21.94 7.30 1.41
C LEU A 138 -21.76 6.53 0.09
N LEU A 139 -20.60 5.92 -0.15
CA LEU A 139 -20.33 5.09 -1.34
C LEU A 139 -21.25 3.87 -1.40
N ARG A 140 -21.62 3.28 -0.26
CA ARG A 140 -22.54 2.14 -0.18
C ARG A 140 -23.98 2.54 -0.54
N LYS A 141 -24.47 3.66 -0.02
CA LYS A 141 -25.87 4.09 -0.14
C LYS A 141 -26.19 4.84 -1.43
N THR A 142 -25.23 5.57 -2.00
CA THR A 142 -25.49 6.40 -3.19
C THR A 142 -25.59 5.58 -4.47
N ARG A 143 -26.48 6.00 -5.38
CA ARG A 143 -26.52 5.52 -6.77
C ARG A 143 -25.55 6.31 -7.67
N GLN A 144 -25.17 7.53 -7.29
CA GLN A 144 -24.28 8.41 -8.06
C GLN A 144 -22.82 8.28 -7.58
N ARG A 145 -22.29 7.05 -7.57
CA ARG A 145 -20.99 6.75 -6.92
C ARG A 145 -19.82 7.49 -7.54
N VAL A 146 -19.75 7.61 -8.87
CA VAL A 146 -18.66 8.33 -9.56
C VAL A 146 -18.68 9.83 -9.23
N LYS A 147 -19.87 10.45 -9.20
CA LYS A 147 -20.01 11.87 -8.83
C LYS A 147 -19.57 12.12 -7.39
N LEU A 148 -19.90 11.21 -6.48
CA LEU A 148 -19.44 11.27 -5.09
C LEU A 148 -17.92 11.19 -5.01
N ILE A 149 -17.27 10.26 -5.73
CA ILE A 149 -15.81 10.15 -5.79
C ILE A 149 -15.19 11.48 -6.25
N ARG A 150 -15.71 12.08 -7.33
CA ARG A 150 -15.25 13.40 -7.81
C ARG A 150 -15.37 14.49 -6.73
N ASN A 151 -16.46 14.50 -5.97
CA ASN A 151 -16.64 15.47 -4.89
C ASN A 151 -15.65 15.23 -3.75
N ILE A 152 -15.41 13.97 -3.37
CA ILE A 152 -14.41 13.60 -2.36
C ILE A 152 -13.02 14.07 -2.81
N LEU A 153 -12.66 13.85 -4.08
CA LEU A 153 -11.38 14.31 -4.62
C LEU A 153 -11.21 15.82 -4.54
N LYS A 154 -12.26 16.61 -4.80
CA LYS A 154 -12.21 18.07 -4.64
C LYS A 154 -11.94 18.47 -3.19
N ILE A 155 -12.54 17.77 -2.24
CA ILE A 155 -12.32 18.00 -0.81
C ILE A 155 -10.89 17.61 -0.42
N MET A 156 -10.39 16.47 -0.91
CA MET A 156 -9.01 16.03 -0.65
C MET A 156 -7.98 17.05 -1.15
N LYS A 157 -8.17 17.59 -2.36
CA LYS A 157 -7.33 18.68 -2.90
C LYS A 157 -7.31 19.90 -1.99
N PHE A 158 -8.45 20.27 -1.42
CA PHE A 158 -8.58 21.44 -0.56
C PHE A 158 -7.87 21.24 0.79
N ILE A 159 -7.92 20.03 1.36
CA ILE A 159 -7.39 19.73 2.69
C ILE A 159 -5.89 19.36 2.63
N ALA A 160 -5.33 19.09 1.44
CA ALA A 160 -3.92 18.74 1.23
C ALA A 160 -3.42 17.55 2.08
N LEU A 161 -4.33 16.65 2.48
CA LEU A 161 -4.01 15.43 3.24
C LEU A 161 -4.52 14.19 2.48
N PRO A 162 -3.76 13.08 2.47
CA PRO A 162 -4.24 11.81 1.95
C PRO A 162 -5.24 11.21 2.93
N VAL A 163 -6.52 11.56 2.76
CA VAL A 163 -7.58 11.22 3.70
C VAL A 163 -7.99 9.73 3.64
N MET A 164 -7.74 9.06 2.51
CA MET A 164 -8.42 7.81 2.20
C MET A 164 -7.60 6.58 2.60
N HIS A 165 -8.21 5.70 3.40
CA HIS A 165 -7.64 4.41 3.77
C HIS A 165 -7.47 3.51 2.52
N VAL A 166 -6.45 2.66 2.54
CA VAL A 166 -6.09 1.74 1.44
C VAL A 166 -7.30 0.95 0.90
N SER A 167 -8.12 0.41 1.80
CA SER A 167 -9.31 -0.37 1.43
C SER A 167 -10.34 0.46 0.64
N GLU A 168 -10.47 1.74 0.95
CA GLU A 168 -11.41 2.64 0.27
C GLU A 168 -10.89 3.09 -1.08
N ILE A 169 -9.56 3.22 -1.24
CA ILE A 169 -8.93 3.45 -2.54
C ILE A 169 -9.23 2.29 -3.49
N ASN A 170 -9.00 1.05 -3.04
CA ASN A 170 -9.33 -0.16 -3.81
C ASN A 170 -10.82 -0.23 -4.18
N ARG A 171 -11.71 0.13 -3.24
CA ARG A 171 -13.15 0.21 -3.49
C ARG A 171 -13.49 1.27 -4.52
N CYS A 172 -12.86 2.44 -4.46
CA CYS A 172 -13.03 3.50 -5.45
C CYS A 172 -12.61 3.04 -6.84
N PHE A 173 -11.47 2.36 -6.99
CA PHE A 173 -11.07 1.78 -8.29
C PHE A 173 -12.08 0.78 -8.82
N LYS A 174 -12.58 -0.13 -7.97
CA LYS A 174 -13.64 -1.08 -8.37
C LYS A 174 -14.90 -0.35 -8.85
N ILE A 175 -15.27 0.74 -8.20
CA ILE A 175 -16.42 1.57 -8.60
C ILE A 175 -16.13 2.28 -9.93
N LEU A 176 -14.97 2.92 -10.08
CA LEU A 176 -14.61 3.65 -11.30
C LEU A 176 -14.56 2.70 -12.50
N ARG A 177 -13.98 1.50 -12.34
CA ARG A 177 -13.95 0.46 -13.37
C ARG A 177 -15.35 -0.03 -13.72
N SER A 178 -16.15 -0.42 -12.72
CA SER A 178 -17.50 -0.97 -12.97
C SER A 178 -18.49 0.04 -13.56
N ASN A 179 -18.27 1.33 -13.36
CA ASN A 179 -19.11 2.40 -13.89
C ASN A 179 -18.54 3.04 -15.17
N PHE A 180 -17.51 2.44 -15.79
CA PHE A 180 -16.85 2.95 -16.99
C PHE A 180 -16.51 4.45 -16.88
N ALA A 181 -15.88 4.83 -15.76
CA ALA A 181 -15.51 6.23 -15.53
C ALA A 181 -14.65 6.76 -16.69
N ASP A 182 -14.88 8.02 -17.05
CA ASP A 182 -14.09 8.69 -18.07
C ASP A 182 -12.63 8.83 -17.63
N THR A 183 -11.74 8.85 -18.62
CA THR A 183 -10.28 8.86 -18.42
C THR A 183 -9.83 10.02 -17.52
N LYS A 184 -10.46 11.19 -17.66
CA LYS A 184 -10.18 12.37 -16.84
C LYS A 184 -10.47 12.14 -15.34
N THR A 185 -11.55 11.45 -15.00
CA THR A 185 -11.88 11.15 -13.59
C THR A 185 -10.88 10.19 -12.97
N VAL A 186 -10.50 9.15 -13.70
CA VAL A 186 -9.52 8.16 -13.23
C VAL A 186 -8.17 8.83 -13.01
N GLN A 187 -7.78 9.75 -13.90
CA GLN A 187 -6.55 10.52 -13.76
C GLN A 187 -6.57 11.49 -12.59
N GLU A 188 -7.65 12.26 -12.44
CA GLU A 188 -7.83 13.12 -11.28
C GLU A 188 -7.76 12.30 -9.99
N PHE A 189 -8.38 11.12 -9.94
CA PHE A 189 -8.26 10.22 -8.79
C PHE A 189 -6.81 9.79 -8.55
N SER A 190 -6.14 9.31 -9.59
CA SER A 190 -4.78 8.78 -9.53
C SER A 190 -3.75 9.82 -9.07
N ALA A 191 -3.86 11.07 -9.55
CA ALA A 191 -2.97 12.15 -9.17
C ALA A 191 -3.10 12.53 -7.67
N ASN A 192 -4.30 12.43 -7.08
CA ASN A 192 -4.50 12.77 -5.67
C ASN A 192 -4.09 11.66 -4.70
N VAL A 193 -4.04 10.41 -5.18
CA VAL A 193 -3.71 9.25 -4.35
C VAL A 193 -2.20 8.95 -4.39
N CYS A 194 -1.39 9.69 -5.17
CA CYS A 194 0.06 9.48 -5.29
C CYS A 194 0.41 7.99 -5.50
N LEU A 195 -0.03 7.43 -6.62
CA LEU A 195 0.14 6.00 -6.94
C LEU A 195 1.58 5.56 -7.26
N ASN A 196 2.57 6.42 -6.99
CA ASN A 196 3.99 6.09 -7.08
C ASN A 196 4.37 4.89 -6.18
N ASP A 197 3.51 4.55 -5.21
CA ASP A 197 3.58 3.34 -4.41
C ASP A 197 2.23 2.59 -4.38
N TRP A 198 1.68 2.20 -5.54
CA TRP A 198 0.41 1.44 -5.58
C TRP A 198 0.43 0.13 -4.77
N LYS A 199 1.63 -0.38 -4.43
CA LYS A 199 1.84 -1.46 -3.46
C LYS A 199 1.48 -1.11 -2.03
N VAL A 200 1.72 0.14 -1.60
CA VAL A 200 1.22 0.65 -0.30
C VAL A 200 -0.30 0.58 -0.25
N TYR A 201 -0.94 0.65 -1.41
CA TYR A 201 -2.39 0.56 -1.54
C TYR A 201 -2.91 -0.85 -1.83
N HIS A 202 -2.07 -1.88 -1.84
CA HIS A 202 -2.46 -3.28 -2.12
C HIS A 202 -3.47 -3.39 -3.29
N LEU A 203 -3.23 -2.65 -4.37
CA LEU A 203 -4.13 -2.67 -5.52
C LEU A 203 -4.03 -4.03 -6.22
N THR A 204 -5.16 -4.62 -6.60
CA THR A 204 -5.17 -5.87 -7.38
C THR A 204 -4.57 -5.66 -8.77
N ALA A 205 -4.03 -6.72 -9.38
CA ALA A 205 -3.47 -6.66 -10.74
C ALA A 205 -4.46 -6.10 -11.78
N GLU A 206 -5.76 -6.40 -11.64
CA GLU A 206 -6.82 -5.82 -12.48
C GLU A 206 -6.98 -4.31 -12.31
N ASN A 207 -6.85 -3.79 -11.08
CA ASN A 207 -6.91 -2.36 -10.81
C ASN A 207 -5.65 -1.65 -11.36
N VAL A 208 -4.49 -2.31 -11.31
CA VAL A 208 -3.25 -1.83 -11.92
C VAL A 208 -3.37 -1.79 -13.45
N ASP A 209 -3.91 -2.83 -14.10
CA ASP A 209 -4.18 -2.81 -15.56
C ASP A 209 -5.11 -1.65 -15.94
N PHE A 210 -6.20 -1.47 -15.18
CA PHE A 210 -7.14 -0.37 -15.39
C PHE A 210 -6.47 1.01 -15.26
N LEU A 211 -5.61 1.16 -14.26
CA LEU A 211 -4.85 2.38 -14.04
C LEU A 211 -3.88 2.68 -15.19
N LEU A 212 -3.08 1.69 -15.58
CA LEU A 212 -2.10 1.82 -16.65
C LEU A 212 -2.79 2.13 -17.98
N HIS A 213 -3.95 1.53 -18.25
CA HIS A 213 -4.78 1.83 -19.43
C HIS A 213 -5.15 3.32 -19.53
N HIS A 214 -5.56 3.92 -18.41
CA HIS A 214 -5.94 5.33 -18.37
C HIS A 214 -4.73 6.28 -18.30
N ALA A 215 -3.59 5.80 -17.81
CA ALA A 215 -2.34 6.55 -17.81
C ALA A 215 -1.75 6.66 -19.23
N ASP A 216 -1.70 5.55 -19.97
CA ASP A 216 -1.11 5.48 -21.32
C ASP A 216 -1.82 6.40 -22.33
N ARG A 217 -3.14 6.58 -22.18
CA ARG A 217 -3.94 7.51 -22.99
C ARG A 217 -3.62 9.00 -22.81
N THR A 218 -2.70 9.35 -21.92
CA THR A 218 -2.24 10.73 -21.73
C THR A 218 -0.73 10.82 -21.67
N ILE A 219 -0.16 11.55 -22.64
CA ILE A 219 1.27 11.88 -22.73
C ILE A 219 1.77 12.53 -21.41
N TYR A 220 0.89 13.24 -20.69
CA TYR A 220 1.21 14.06 -19.51
C TYR A 220 1.57 13.30 -18.22
N ASN A 221 1.26 12.01 -18.08
CA ASN A 221 1.53 11.27 -16.83
C ASN A 221 2.75 10.35 -16.90
N LYS A 222 3.41 10.27 -18.06
CA LYS A 222 4.57 9.40 -18.22
C LYS A 222 5.72 9.76 -17.29
N GLU A 223 5.97 11.04 -17.01
CA GLU A 223 7.03 11.45 -16.07
C GLU A 223 6.77 10.97 -14.63
N ILE A 224 5.50 10.92 -14.19
CA ILE A 224 5.13 10.44 -12.85
C ILE A 224 5.40 8.92 -12.71
N TYR A 225 5.17 8.15 -13.77
CA TYR A 225 5.42 6.70 -13.79
C TYR A 225 6.85 6.31 -14.22
N HIS A 226 7.57 7.18 -14.92
CA HIS A 226 8.99 6.99 -15.26
C HIS A 226 9.93 7.27 -14.09
N LEU A 227 9.49 8.02 -13.06
CA LEU A 227 10.35 8.48 -11.97
C LEU A 227 10.71 7.40 -10.94
N CYS A 228 10.06 6.24 -10.89
CA CYS A 228 10.31 5.29 -9.81
C CYS A 228 10.27 3.83 -10.27
N ARG A 229 11.45 3.19 -10.22
CA ARG A 229 11.69 1.74 -10.10
C ARG A 229 11.29 0.89 -11.33
N ASP A 230 12.16 -0.04 -11.72
CA ASP A 230 11.70 -1.15 -12.54
C ASP A 230 10.81 -2.06 -11.70
N TRP A 231 9.50 -1.86 -11.80
CA TRP A 231 8.50 -2.57 -11.02
C TRP A 231 8.61 -4.07 -11.27
N VAL A 232 8.79 -4.52 -12.51
CA VAL A 232 8.85 -5.96 -12.82
C VAL A 232 10.02 -6.63 -12.08
N ASN A 233 11.22 -6.01 -12.09
CA ASN A 233 12.36 -6.55 -11.35
C ASN A 233 12.24 -6.40 -9.82
N ASN A 234 11.45 -5.46 -9.31
CA ASN A 234 11.19 -5.32 -7.87
C ASN A 234 10.04 -6.24 -7.37
N ASP A 235 9.14 -6.64 -8.27
CA ASP A 235 7.93 -7.42 -7.97
C ASP A 235 8.24 -8.91 -7.86
N VAL A 236 9.11 -9.43 -8.73
CA VAL A 236 9.57 -10.83 -8.70
C VAL A 236 10.15 -11.21 -7.32
N PRO A 237 11.04 -10.41 -6.71
CA PRO A 237 11.48 -10.63 -5.34
C PRO A 237 10.38 -10.55 -4.26
N LEU A 238 9.34 -9.72 -4.44
CA LEU A 238 8.30 -9.52 -3.43
C LEU A 238 7.16 -10.56 -3.51
N TYR A 239 7.29 -11.58 -4.37
CA TYR A 239 6.24 -12.56 -4.68
C TYR A 239 4.98 -11.94 -5.29
N ASP A 240 5.10 -10.70 -5.76
CA ASP A 240 4.05 -9.89 -6.36
C ASP A 240 3.94 -10.22 -7.86
N PHE A 241 3.99 -11.51 -8.20
CA PHE A 241 4.10 -12.00 -9.59
C PHE A 241 2.89 -11.62 -10.45
N GLU A 242 1.72 -11.42 -9.82
CA GLU A 242 0.47 -11.07 -10.49
C GLU A 242 0.53 -9.76 -11.29
N TYR A 243 1.48 -8.87 -10.98
CA TYR A 243 1.64 -7.59 -11.68
C TYR A 243 2.56 -7.63 -12.89
N ALA A 244 3.32 -8.72 -13.10
CA ALA A 244 4.21 -8.82 -14.24
C ALA A 244 3.47 -8.68 -15.57
N ALA A 245 2.29 -9.32 -15.68
CA ALA A 245 1.45 -9.24 -16.87
C ALA A 245 0.93 -7.82 -17.18
N PRO A 246 0.22 -7.13 -16.26
CA PRO A 246 -0.22 -5.77 -16.54
C PRO A 246 0.94 -4.81 -16.75
N LEU A 247 2.08 -4.96 -16.07
CA LEU A 247 3.25 -4.10 -16.31
C LEU A 247 3.83 -4.32 -17.71
N LEU A 248 4.12 -5.56 -18.08
CA LEU A 248 4.68 -5.89 -19.41
C LEU A 248 3.68 -5.70 -20.56
N LYS A 249 2.41 -5.44 -20.27
CA LYS A 249 1.43 -5.00 -21.28
C LYS A 249 1.68 -3.57 -21.74
N TYR A 250 2.07 -2.66 -20.85
CA TYR A 250 2.29 -1.24 -21.16
C TYR A 250 3.78 -0.84 -21.23
N TYR A 251 4.68 -1.67 -20.68
CA TYR A 251 6.13 -1.46 -20.72
C TYR A 251 6.83 -2.48 -21.61
N ASP A 252 7.98 -2.10 -22.17
CA ASP A 252 8.73 -2.94 -23.10
C ASP A 252 9.37 -4.15 -22.43
N SER A 253 10.24 -3.92 -21.45
CA SER A 253 11.00 -4.92 -20.72
C SER A 253 11.49 -4.40 -19.35
N PRO A 254 11.83 -5.31 -18.41
CA PRO A 254 12.49 -4.94 -17.16
C PRO A 254 13.86 -4.32 -17.44
N LYS A 255 14.18 -3.24 -16.71
CA LYS A 255 15.47 -2.54 -16.73
C LYS A 255 16.24 -2.83 -15.44
N PHE A 256 17.50 -3.17 -15.58
CA PHE A 256 18.35 -3.41 -14.42
C PHE A 256 18.31 -2.25 -13.42
N CYS A 257 18.16 -2.60 -12.14
CA CYS A 257 18.15 -1.67 -11.04
C CYS A 257 18.97 -2.24 -9.88
N GLU A 258 19.93 -1.47 -9.37
CA GLU A 258 20.80 -1.90 -8.27
C GLU A 258 19.99 -2.25 -7.00
N THR A 259 18.88 -1.55 -6.76
CA THR A 259 17.97 -1.82 -5.65
C THR A 259 17.32 -3.20 -5.78
N ALA A 260 16.79 -3.53 -6.97
CA ALA A 260 16.19 -4.83 -7.25
C ALA A 260 17.23 -5.96 -7.12
N TYR A 261 18.45 -5.74 -7.62
CA TYR A 261 19.55 -6.69 -7.50
C TYR A 261 19.95 -6.97 -6.04
N ASN A 262 20.08 -5.93 -5.23
CA ASN A 262 20.40 -6.08 -3.81
C ASN A 262 19.28 -6.77 -3.04
N PHE A 263 18.03 -6.49 -3.39
CA PHE A 263 16.87 -7.14 -2.79
C PHE A 263 16.79 -8.62 -3.21
N ALA A 264 17.08 -8.94 -4.47
CA ALA A 264 17.09 -10.32 -4.95
C ALA A 264 18.13 -11.19 -4.21
N LYS A 265 19.34 -10.67 -4.01
CA LYS A 265 20.39 -11.34 -3.21
C LYS A 265 19.96 -11.59 -1.75
N ARG A 266 19.28 -10.63 -1.11
CA ARG A 266 18.82 -10.78 0.28
C ARG A 266 17.86 -11.95 0.44
N LEU A 267 16.97 -12.16 -0.53
CA LEU A 267 15.99 -13.24 -0.51
C LEU A 267 16.58 -14.59 -0.91
N ALA A 268 17.47 -14.61 -1.91
CA ALA A 268 18.20 -15.82 -2.24
C ALA A 268 18.94 -16.36 -1.01
N ARG A 269 19.56 -15.48 -0.21
CA ARG A 269 20.15 -15.84 1.09
C ARG A 269 19.14 -16.45 2.06
N SER A 270 17.95 -15.86 2.23
CA SER A 270 16.97 -16.36 3.21
C SER A 270 16.42 -17.74 2.85
N LYS A 271 16.36 -18.08 1.55
CA LYS A 271 15.82 -19.36 1.09
C LYS A 271 16.85 -20.49 1.03
N SER A 272 18.12 -20.17 0.83
CA SER A 272 19.14 -21.17 0.52
C SER A 272 20.28 -21.27 1.52
N ASN A 273 20.24 -20.52 2.63
CA ASN A 273 21.33 -20.44 3.62
C ASN A 273 22.70 -20.07 3.01
N VAL A 274 22.71 -19.46 1.82
CA VAL A 274 23.94 -19.05 1.11
C VAL A 274 24.39 -17.67 1.58
N SER A 275 25.68 -17.49 1.82
CA SER A 275 26.21 -16.18 2.21
C SER A 275 26.06 -15.13 1.09
N TYR A 276 25.85 -13.87 1.47
CA TYR A 276 25.75 -12.77 0.50
C TYR A 276 27.02 -12.64 -0.37
N ALA A 277 28.20 -12.90 0.21
CA ALA A 277 29.46 -12.88 -0.50
C ALA A 277 29.56 -14.00 -1.57
N ALA A 278 28.97 -15.16 -1.29
CA ALA A 278 28.93 -16.26 -2.27
C ALA A 278 28.05 -15.90 -3.47
N LEU A 279 26.88 -15.28 -3.27
CA LEU A 279 26.01 -14.82 -4.37
C LEU A 279 26.62 -13.70 -5.22
N GLU A 280 27.57 -12.93 -4.66
CA GLU A 280 28.26 -11.85 -5.37
C GLU A 280 29.60 -12.31 -5.99
N THR A 281 30.08 -13.50 -5.64
CA THR A 281 31.38 -14.02 -6.08
C THR A 281 31.50 -14.06 -7.61
N PRO A 282 30.50 -14.53 -8.38
CA PRO A 282 30.60 -14.54 -9.83
C PRO A 282 30.79 -13.15 -10.45
N VAL A 283 30.08 -12.16 -9.91
CA VAL A 283 30.20 -10.76 -10.36
C VAL A 283 31.53 -10.16 -9.93
N ARG A 284 31.96 -10.37 -8.68
CA ARG A 284 33.26 -9.86 -8.18
C ARG A 284 34.46 -10.44 -8.91
N LYS A 285 34.36 -11.70 -9.37
CA LYS A 285 35.38 -12.36 -10.18
C LYS A 285 35.29 -12.04 -11.68
N GLY A 286 34.31 -11.23 -12.09
CA GLY A 286 34.12 -10.82 -13.49
C GLY A 286 33.64 -11.95 -14.40
N TRP A 287 33.06 -13.02 -13.86
CA TRP A 287 32.54 -14.14 -14.66
C TRP A 287 31.26 -13.76 -15.39
N ILE A 288 30.41 -12.96 -14.74
CA ILE A 288 29.13 -12.48 -15.27
C ILE A 288 28.88 -11.04 -14.83
N THR A 289 28.01 -10.35 -15.56
CA THR A 289 27.57 -8.99 -15.18
C THR A 289 26.53 -9.04 -14.05
N LYS A 290 26.25 -7.88 -13.43
CA LYS A 290 25.19 -7.80 -12.40
C LYS A 290 23.81 -8.06 -12.98
N GLU A 291 23.57 -7.59 -14.20
CA GLU A 291 22.36 -7.77 -14.98
C GLU A 291 22.10 -9.26 -15.21
N ARG A 292 23.12 -9.98 -15.71
CA ARG A 292 23.04 -11.41 -15.94
C ARG A 292 22.82 -12.19 -14.64
N ASN A 293 23.50 -11.77 -13.58
CA ASN A 293 23.33 -12.38 -12.26
C ASN A 293 21.92 -12.17 -11.69
N LEU A 294 21.32 -10.99 -11.90
CA LEU A 294 19.94 -10.72 -11.48
C LEU A 294 18.97 -11.71 -12.14
N LEU A 295 19.10 -11.97 -13.44
CA LEU A 295 18.25 -12.93 -14.16
C LEU A 295 18.38 -14.35 -13.58
N MET A 296 19.60 -14.80 -13.25
CA MET A 296 19.81 -16.09 -12.57
C MET A 296 19.16 -16.13 -11.18
N LEU A 297 19.31 -15.06 -10.39
CA LEU A 297 18.71 -14.97 -9.06
C LEU A 297 17.17 -14.99 -9.12
N GLN A 298 16.56 -14.44 -10.16
CA GLN A 298 15.11 -14.52 -10.37
C GLN A 298 14.64 -15.96 -10.61
N ILE A 299 15.39 -16.76 -11.37
CA ILE A 299 15.11 -18.20 -11.55
C ILE A 299 15.12 -18.90 -10.19
N PHE A 300 16.16 -18.70 -9.38
CA PHE A 300 16.25 -19.29 -8.05
C PHE A 300 15.10 -18.85 -7.14
N GLN A 301 14.73 -17.56 -7.19
CA GLN A 301 13.64 -17.05 -6.37
C GLN A 301 12.34 -17.79 -6.62
N VAL A 302 11.96 -17.97 -7.89
CA VAL A 302 10.74 -18.66 -8.28
C VAL A 302 10.84 -20.15 -8.02
N PHE A 303 11.98 -20.78 -8.34
CA PHE A 303 12.20 -22.21 -8.11
C PHE A 303 12.00 -22.59 -6.63
N PHE A 304 12.60 -21.83 -5.72
CA PHE A 304 12.45 -22.05 -4.28
C PHE A 304 11.15 -21.46 -3.70
N CYS A 305 10.16 -21.07 -4.50
CA CYS A 305 8.82 -20.74 -3.99
C CYS A 305 8.02 -22.01 -3.71
N ASP A 306 7.21 -21.97 -2.67
CA ASP A 306 6.14 -22.95 -2.45
C ASP A 306 4.94 -22.63 -3.37
N GLU A 307 4.12 -23.63 -3.66
CA GLU A 307 2.83 -23.40 -4.30
C GLU A 307 1.87 -22.63 -3.35
N PRO A 308 0.99 -21.75 -3.88
CA PRO A 308 0.70 -21.46 -5.28
C PRO A 308 1.60 -20.37 -5.92
N PHE A 309 2.56 -19.83 -5.16
CA PHE A 309 3.39 -18.71 -5.62
C PHE A 309 4.32 -19.10 -6.77
N ARG A 310 4.79 -20.36 -6.79
CA ARG A 310 5.61 -20.89 -7.87
C ARG A 310 4.89 -20.84 -9.21
N THR A 311 3.64 -21.28 -9.30
CA THR A 311 2.85 -21.18 -10.55
C THR A 311 2.76 -19.75 -11.09
N SER A 312 2.43 -18.78 -10.22
CA SER A 312 2.33 -17.37 -10.62
C SER A 312 3.70 -16.80 -11.00
N GLY A 313 4.75 -17.19 -10.27
CA GLY A 313 6.12 -16.78 -10.55
C GLY A 313 6.68 -17.36 -11.84
N SER A 314 6.31 -18.60 -12.21
CA SER A 314 6.67 -19.20 -13.49
C SER A 314 6.09 -18.41 -14.65
N GLU A 315 4.83 -17.99 -14.55
CA GLU A 315 4.21 -17.14 -15.56
C GLU A 315 4.88 -15.76 -15.65
N ALA A 316 5.15 -15.12 -14.51
CA ALA A 316 5.88 -13.85 -14.49
C ALA A 316 7.27 -13.97 -15.11
N LEU A 317 8.02 -15.03 -14.78
CA LEU A 317 9.35 -15.30 -15.31
C LEU A 317 9.29 -15.56 -16.81
N ARG A 318 8.29 -16.30 -17.29
CA ARG A 318 8.05 -16.52 -18.72
C ARG A 318 7.85 -15.21 -19.47
N LEU A 319 7.02 -14.30 -18.93
CA LEU A 319 6.80 -12.98 -19.54
C LEU A 319 8.08 -12.13 -19.55
N VAL A 320 8.85 -12.14 -18.46
CA VAL A 320 10.15 -11.46 -18.37
C VAL A 320 11.10 -11.96 -19.47
N TRP A 321 11.31 -13.27 -19.58
CA TRP A 321 12.21 -13.86 -20.57
C TRP A 321 11.76 -13.72 -22.03
N ARG A 322 10.45 -13.51 -22.25
CA ARG A 322 9.91 -13.14 -23.57
C ARG A 322 10.13 -11.66 -23.88
N SER A 323 10.20 -10.80 -22.87
CA SER A 323 10.35 -9.35 -23.03
C SER A 323 11.79 -8.88 -23.27
N ILE A 324 12.80 -9.70 -22.98
CA ILE A 324 14.22 -9.33 -23.09
C ILE A 324 14.91 -10.03 -24.30
N PRO A 325 15.95 -9.41 -24.89
CA PRO A 325 16.70 -9.99 -26.01
C PRO A 325 17.86 -10.90 -25.56
N ASP A 326 18.08 -11.04 -24.25
CA ASP A 326 19.17 -11.81 -23.67
C ASP A 326 19.16 -13.28 -24.10
N ALA A 327 20.36 -13.83 -24.32
CA ALA A 327 20.58 -15.25 -24.57
C ALA A 327 20.02 -16.07 -23.39
N PHE A 328 19.49 -17.26 -23.65
CA PHE A 328 19.04 -18.12 -22.55
C PHE A 328 20.21 -18.57 -21.68
N ILE A 329 19.96 -18.83 -20.40
CA ILE A 329 20.97 -19.37 -19.48
C ILE A 329 21.17 -20.86 -19.75
N THR A 330 22.41 -21.27 -20.00
CA THR A 330 22.75 -22.69 -20.20
C THR A 330 22.97 -23.38 -18.86
N PHE A 331 22.86 -24.71 -18.84
CA PHE A 331 23.23 -25.53 -17.67
C PHE A 331 24.69 -25.25 -17.27
N ASP A 332 25.62 -25.27 -18.23
CA ASP A 332 27.04 -24.99 -17.98
C ASP A 332 27.26 -23.62 -17.35
N GLU A 333 26.58 -22.58 -17.85
CA GLU A 333 26.66 -21.22 -17.31
C GLU A 333 26.18 -21.19 -15.86
N LEU A 334 25.05 -21.85 -15.58
CA LEU A 334 24.46 -21.91 -14.24
C LEU A 334 25.33 -22.74 -13.28
N ASN A 335 25.85 -23.88 -13.73
CA ASN A 335 26.69 -24.80 -12.94
C ASN A 335 28.07 -24.19 -12.64
N LEU A 336 28.70 -23.52 -13.61
CA LEU A 336 29.94 -22.78 -13.39
C LEU A 336 29.76 -21.66 -12.35
N THR A 337 28.61 -20.99 -12.37
CA THR A 337 28.31 -19.85 -11.51
C THR A 337 27.93 -20.29 -10.09
N TYR A 338 27.08 -21.30 -9.97
CA TYR A 338 26.34 -21.63 -8.76
C TYR A 338 26.43 -23.11 -8.33
N GLY A 339 27.04 -23.99 -9.15
CA GLY A 339 27.18 -25.42 -8.85
C GLY A 339 27.95 -25.72 -7.57
N ARG A 340 28.95 -24.91 -7.22
CA ARG A 340 29.66 -25.05 -5.94
C ARG A 340 28.82 -24.66 -4.72
N ILE A 341 27.77 -23.87 -4.94
CA ILE A 341 26.91 -23.32 -3.89
C ILE A 341 25.73 -24.26 -3.65
N TYR A 342 25.07 -24.70 -4.73
CA TYR A 342 23.85 -25.51 -4.64
C TYR A 342 24.10 -26.99 -4.90
N GLY A 343 25.24 -27.39 -5.45
CA GLY A 343 25.49 -28.75 -5.92
C GLY A 343 24.94 -28.98 -7.32
N GLU A 344 25.63 -29.81 -8.11
CA GLU A 344 25.31 -30.04 -9.53
C GLU A 344 23.90 -30.58 -9.77
N SER A 345 23.45 -31.56 -8.98
CA SER A 345 22.10 -32.12 -9.07
C SER A 345 21.00 -31.07 -8.84
N ASN A 346 21.19 -30.15 -7.88
CA ASN A 346 20.20 -29.08 -7.68
C ASN A 346 20.24 -28.07 -8.82
N ILE A 347 21.40 -27.82 -9.43
CA ILE A 347 21.49 -26.95 -10.61
C ILE A 347 20.79 -27.57 -11.81
N GLU A 348 20.87 -28.89 -11.96
CA GLU A 348 20.15 -29.64 -13.01
C GLU A 348 18.63 -29.45 -12.85
N ASP A 349 18.08 -29.71 -11.66
CA ASP A 349 16.65 -29.48 -11.37
C ASP A 349 16.20 -28.04 -11.64
N ILE A 350 17.03 -27.06 -11.26
CA ILE A 350 16.74 -25.64 -11.51
C ILE A 350 16.78 -25.32 -13.00
N HIS A 351 17.73 -25.89 -13.74
CA HIS A 351 17.86 -25.67 -15.18
C HIS A 351 16.71 -26.30 -15.94
N GLU A 352 16.29 -27.52 -15.59
CA GLU A 352 15.11 -28.17 -16.15
C GLU A 352 13.84 -27.33 -15.92
N PHE A 353 13.64 -26.86 -14.68
CA PHE A 353 12.54 -25.94 -14.35
C PHE A 353 12.56 -24.67 -15.22
N TYR A 354 13.75 -24.12 -15.45
CA TYR A 354 13.92 -22.94 -16.30
C TYR A 354 13.61 -23.23 -17.77
N GLU A 355 14.07 -24.37 -18.32
CA GLU A 355 13.76 -24.80 -19.69
C GLU A 355 12.24 -24.95 -19.92
N ASP A 356 11.53 -25.50 -18.93
CA ASP A 356 10.07 -25.63 -18.96
C ASP A 356 9.38 -24.26 -19.03
N ILE A 357 9.89 -23.25 -18.31
CA ILE A 357 9.36 -21.88 -18.33
C ILE A 357 9.54 -21.20 -19.68
N ILE A 358 10.72 -21.34 -20.29
CA ILE A 358 11.01 -20.70 -21.58
C ILE A 358 10.49 -21.50 -22.77
N GLU A 359 9.99 -22.72 -22.54
CA GLU A 359 9.48 -23.64 -23.56
C GLU A 359 10.55 -23.98 -24.63
N GLU A 360 11.84 -23.96 -24.27
CA GLU A 360 12.96 -24.17 -25.19
C GLU A 360 14.11 -24.92 -24.51
N LYS A 361 14.67 -25.92 -25.19
CA LYS A 361 15.85 -26.65 -24.73
C LYS A 361 17.13 -25.87 -25.04
N VAL A 362 17.93 -25.59 -24.03
CA VAL A 362 19.10 -24.69 -24.08
C VAL A 362 20.38 -25.50 -24.01
N ARG A 363 20.87 -25.92 -25.18
CA ARG A 363 22.09 -26.74 -25.27
C ARG A 363 23.40 -25.95 -25.30
N CYS A 364 23.36 -24.71 -25.75
CA CYS A 364 24.55 -23.88 -25.90
C CYS A 364 24.21 -22.40 -25.79
N ASN A 365 25.22 -21.60 -25.44
CA ASN A 365 25.05 -20.16 -25.31
C ASN A 365 25.02 -19.54 -26.70
N GLN A 366 23.82 -19.30 -27.21
CA GLN A 366 23.59 -18.68 -28.52
C GLN A 366 22.72 -17.43 -28.37
N PRO A 367 22.94 -16.42 -29.22
CA PRO A 367 22.01 -15.32 -29.37
C PRO A 367 20.59 -15.84 -29.66
N ARG A 368 19.58 -15.10 -29.19
CA ARG A 368 18.18 -15.43 -29.46
C ARG A 368 17.90 -15.42 -30.96
N LYS A 369 16.81 -16.08 -31.37
CA LYS A 369 16.39 -16.08 -32.78
C LYS A 369 16.06 -14.65 -33.21
N LEU A 370 16.25 -14.33 -34.49
CA LEU A 370 15.94 -13.00 -35.04
C LEU A 370 14.52 -12.52 -34.69
N LYS A 371 13.54 -13.43 -34.64
CA LYS A 371 12.16 -13.12 -34.23
C LYS A 371 12.08 -12.48 -32.83
N ASP A 372 12.88 -12.93 -31.87
CA ASP A 372 12.88 -12.41 -30.50
C ASP A 372 13.52 -11.01 -30.45
N TYR A 373 14.60 -10.78 -31.21
CA TYR A 373 15.18 -9.45 -31.39
C TYR A 373 14.21 -8.47 -32.05
N CYS A 374 13.48 -8.91 -33.08
CA CYS A 374 12.43 -8.11 -33.70
C CYS A 374 11.32 -7.77 -32.71
N ARG A 375 10.86 -8.74 -31.91
CA ARG A 375 9.83 -8.52 -30.88
C ARG A 375 10.22 -7.43 -29.91
N THR A 376 11.41 -7.56 -29.31
CA THR A 376 11.89 -6.62 -28.29
C THR A 376 12.12 -5.23 -28.89
N THR A 377 12.67 -5.14 -30.10
CA THR A 377 12.89 -3.87 -30.81
C THR A 377 11.58 -3.16 -31.15
N ILE A 378 10.58 -3.89 -31.68
CA ILE A 378 9.27 -3.34 -32.00
C ILE A 378 8.56 -2.85 -30.73
N ARG A 379 8.53 -3.69 -29.69
CA ARG A 379 7.91 -3.34 -28.40
C ARG A 379 8.56 -2.11 -27.78
N LYS A 380 9.89 -2.05 -27.74
CA LYS A 380 10.64 -0.88 -27.26
C LYS A 380 10.25 0.38 -28.02
N THR A 381 10.26 0.32 -29.35
CA THR A 381 9.86 1.45 -30.20
C THR A 381 8.44 1.91 -29.90
N LEU A 382 7.48 0.99 -29.75
CA LEU A 382 6.11 1.34 -29.38
C LEU A 382 6.02 1.92 -27.96
N CYS A 383 6.75 1.37 -27.00
CA CYS A 383 6.79 1.84 -25.61
C CYS A 383 7.32 3.28 -25.52
N ASP A 384 8.47 3.53 -26.14
CA ASP A 384 9.13 4.83 -26.21
C ASP A 384 8.20 5.89 -26.83
N ASN A 385 7.35 5.47 -27.78
CA ASN A 385 6.37 6.33 -28.44
C ASN A 385 4.99 6.40 -27.77
N ALA A 386 4.77 5.81 -26.58
CA ALA A 386 3.46 5.77 -25.92
C ALA A 386 2.37 5.07 -26.74
N LYS A 387 2.74 3.95 -27.37
CA LYS A 387 1.86 3.17 -28.24
C LYS A 387 1.74 1.71 -27.80
N LEU A 388 2.16 1.35 -26.59
CA LEU A 388 1.88 0.01 -26.05
C LEU A 388 0.68 0.06 -25.10
N PRO A 389 -0.26 -0.91 -25.16
CA PRO A 389 -0.34 -2.01 -26.12
C PRO A 389 -1.06 -1.67 -27.45
N GLU A 390 -1.83 -0.57 -27.51
CA GLU A 390 -2.77 -0.29 -28.60
C GLU A 390 -2.10 -0.22 -29.99
N GLY A 391 -0.88 0.30 -30.05
CA GLY A 391 -0.09 0.40 -31.26
C GLY A 391 0.22 -0.95 -31.90
N ILE A 392 0.30 -2.06 -31.14
CA ILE A 392 0.46 -3.41 -31.71
C ILE A 392 -0.72 -3.73 -32.64
N ASN A 393 -1.95 -3.41 -32.22
CA ASN A 393 -3.14 -3.66 -33.01
C ASN A 393 -3.21 -2.73 -34.25
N GLN A 394 -2.58 -1.56 -34.18
CA GLN A 394 -2.54 -0.57 -35.26
C GLN A 394 -1.49 -0.89 -36.34
N LEU A 395 -0.57 -1.82 -36.10
CA LEU A 395 0.45 -2.22 -37.08
C LEU A 395 -0.11 -3.04 -38.26
N GLY A 396 -1.38 -3.49 -38.19
CA GLY A 396 -1.99 -4.29 -39.26
C GLY A 396 -1.37 -5.69 -39.43
N LEU A 397 -0.68 -6.20 -38.41
CA LEU A 397 -0.03 -7.52 -38.42
C LEU A 397 -1.05 -8.65 -38.24
N ALA A 398 -0.72 -9.85 -38.71
CA ALA A 398 -1.54 -11.05 -38.50
C ALA A 398 -1.75 -11.32 -36.99
N PRO A 399 -2.91 -11.88 -36.57
CA PRO A 399 -3.23 -12.08 -35.15
C PRO A 399 -2.14 -12.82 -34.35
N LEU A 400 -1.54 -13.87 -34.95
CA LEU A 400 -0.48 -14.64 -34.33
C LEU A 400 0.78 -13.79 -34.03
N VAL A 401 1.13 -12.88 -34.95
CA VAL A 401 2.26 -11.96 -34.75
C VAL A 401 1.92 -10.91 -33.69
N GLN A 402 0.67 -10.45 -33.63
CA GLN A 402 0.22 -9.54 -32.56
C GLN A 402 0.31 -10.22 -31.19
N SER A 403 -0.15 -11.46 -31.05
CA SER A 403 -0.03 -12.23 -29.81
C SER A 403 1.42 -12.46 -29.40
N PHE A 404 2.30 -12.73 -30.38
CA PHE A 404 3.74 -12.81 -30.13
C PHE A 404 4.33 -11.49 -29.61
N LEU A 405 3.94 -10.35 -30.19
CA LEU A 405 4.34 -9.02 -29.70
C LEU A 405 3.72 -8.66 -28.34
N LYS A 406 2.57 -9.23 -28.00
CA LYS A 406 1.91 -9.10 -26.69
C LYS A 406 2.49 -10.04 -25.62
N LEU A 407 3.50 -10.84 -25.97
CA LEU A 407 4.15 -11.85 -25.10
C LEU A 407 3.26 -13.08 -24.78
N GLU A 408 2.12 -13.22 -25.46
CA GLU A 408 1.14 -14.29 -25.21
C GLU A 408 1.63 -15.66 -25.72
N CYS A 409 2.39 -15.66 -26.83
CA CYS A 409 3.00 -16.88 -27.40
C CYS A 409 4.51 -16.75 -27.64
N SER A 410 5.19 -17.90 -27.68
CA SER A 410 6.63 -18.05 -27.94
C SER A 410 6.97 -18.25 -29.42
N SER A 411 6.00 -18.66 -30.24
CA SER A 411 6.18 -18.90 -31.67
C SER A 411 5.11 -18.24 -32.54
N ILE A 412 5.54 -17.86 -33.73
CA ILE A 412 4.72 -17.38 -34.85
C ILE A 412 4.70 -18.38 -36.01
N PHE A 413 5.32 -19.55 -35.81
CA PHE A 413 5.42 -20.67 -36.75
C PHE A 413 5.12 -21.97 -36.04
#